data_AF-A0A5D2FBZ0-F1
#
_entry.id   AF-A0A5D2FBZ0-F1
#
_cell.length_a   1.000
_cell.length_b   1.000
_cell.length_c   1.000
_cell.angle_alpha   90.00
_cell.angle_beta   90.00
_cell.angle_gamma   90.00
#
_symmetry.space_group_name_H-M   'P 1'
#
loop_
_entity.id
_entity.type
_entity.pdbx_description
1 polymer ?
#
loop_
_entity_poly.entity_id
_entity_poly.type
_entity_poly.pdbx_seq_one_letter_code
_entity_poly.pdbx_strand_id
1 'polypeptide(L)'
;MDQIHYSIENEIQERCRVDIYRKFQGNSALCQIEEGLFLGSLGDANNKAALKSSNVTHILTVANLSLPLYPNEFAYKIIEVSSMKLKD
;
A
#
# COMPACT_ATOMS: atom_id res chain seq x y z
N MET A 1 -1.60 20.65 17.78
CA MET A 1 -1.44 19.22 17.45
C MET A 1 -0.95 18.57 18.73
N ASP A 2 -1.71 17.62 19.29
CA ASP A 2 -1.42 17.09 20.62
C ASP A 2 -0.25 16.12 20.60
N GLN A 3 0.56 16.15 21.65
CA GLN A 3 1.78 15.34 21.76
C GLN A 3 1.51 13.83 21.67
N ILE A 4 0.31 13.41 22.07
CA ILE A 4 -0.18 12.03 21.95
C ILE A 4 -0.44 11.67 20.49
N HIS A 5 -1.01 12.58 19.70
CA HIS A 5 -1.29 12.36 18.28
C HIS A 5 0.00 12.15 17.49
N TYR A 6 1.00 13.01 17.72
CA TYR A 6 2.33 12.90 17.09
C TYR A 6 3.05 11.61 17.48
N SER A 7 2.94 11.19 18.74
CA SER A 7 3.57 9.96 19.22
C SER A 7 2.94 8.71 18.60
N ILE A 8 1.63 8.71 18.41
CA ILE A 8 0.89 7.64 17.71
C ILE A 8 1.25 7.63 16.23
N GLU A 9 1.28 8.79 15.57
CA GLU A 9 1.71 8.92 14.17
C GLU A 9 3.12 8.39 13.95
N ASN A 10 4.07 8.73 14.82
CA ASN A 10 5.44 8.23 14.74
C ASN A 10 5.56 6.74 15.04
N GLU A 11 4.80 6.20 15.99
CA GLU A 11 4.81 4.76 16.29
C GLU A 11 4.22 3.95 15.13
N ILE A 12 3.11 4.42 14.54
CA ILE A 12 2.52 3.86 13.32
C ILE A 12 3.52 3.97 12.17
N GLN A 13 4.16 5.12 11.98
CA GLN A 13 5.11 5.36 10.91
C GLN A 13 6.35 4.47 11.04
N GLU A 14 6.91 4.29 12.25
CA GLU A 14 8.09 3.45 12.45
C GLU A 14 7.78 1.95 12.44
N ARG A 15 6.65 1.49 12.99
CA ARG A 15 6.20 0.10 12.79
C ARG A 15 5.91 -0.20 11.34
N CYS A 16 5.16 0.67 10.65
CA CYS A 16 4.89 0.52 9.24
C CYS A 16 6.20 0.55 8.45
N ARG A 17 7.15 1.46 8.70
CA ARG A 17 8.43 1.50 7.99
C ARG A 17 9.24 0.23 8.18
N VAL A 18 9.37 -0.28 9.41
CA VAL A 18 10.16 -1.49 9.67
C VAL A 18 9.50 -2.72 9.05
N ASP A 19 8.18 -2.87 9.17
CA ASP A 19 7.45 -4.02 8.61
C ASP A 19 7.39 -3.98 7.07
N ILE A 20 7.24 -2.79 6.50
CA ILE A 20 7.28 -2.56 5.04
C ILE A 20 8.69 -2.88 4.49
N TYR A 21 9.74 -2.34 5.11
CA TYR A 21 11.12 -2.51 4.64
C TYR A 21 11.62 -3.95 4.77
N ARG A 22 11.22 -4.65 5.84
CA ARG A 22 11.59 -6.07 6.08
C ARG A 22 10.88 -7.03 5.14
N LYS A 23 9.67 -6.68 4.68
CA LYS A 23 8.87 -7.49 3.74
C LYS A 23 9.31 -7.30 2.29
N PHE A 24 9.77 -6.10 1.92
CA PHE A 24 10.34 -5.83 0.59
C PHE A 24 11.67 -6.54 0.27
N GLN A 25 12.38 -7.07 1.27
CA GLN A 25 13.60 -7.85 1.05
C GLN A 25 13.37 -9.37 0.98
N GLY A 26 12.14 -9.88 1.19
CA GLY A 26 11.93 -11.30 1.50
C GLY A 26 10.98 -12.10 0.60
N ASN A 27 9.89 -11.53 0.07
CA ASN A 27 8.96 -12.25 -0.82
C ASN A 27 7.98 -11.27 -1.48
N SER A 28 7.73 -11.43 -2.77
CA SER A 28 6.82 -10.60 -3.60
C SER A 28 5.34 -10.89 -3.33
N ALA A 29 4.96 -10.97 -2.05
CA ALA A 29 3.61 -11.31 -1.63
C ALA A 29 2.95 -10.13 -0.91
N LEU A 30 1.69 -9.86 -1.27
CA LEU A 30 0.82 -8.88 -0.62
C LEU A 30 0.89 -8.99 0.91
N CYS A 31 1.11 -7.86 1.58
CA CYS A 31 1.16 -7.80 3.02
C CYS A 31 -0.25 -7.62 3.58
N GLN A 32 -0.86 -8.67 4.12
CA GLN A 32 -2.10 -8.52 4.86
C GLN A 32 -1.85 -7.74 6.15
N ILE A 33 -2.48 -6.56 6.27
CA ILE A 33 -2.46 -5.73 7.48
C ILE A 33 -3.59 -6.16 8.40
N GLU A 34 -4.79 -6.35 7.83
CA GLU A 34 -6.00 -6.81 8.51
C GLU A 34 -6.83 -7.73 7.59
N GLU A 35 -7.89 -8.33 8.10
CA GLU A 35 -8.79 -9.15 7.29
C GLU A 35 -9.33 -8.37 6.09
N GLY A 36 -9.04 -8.85 4.87
CA GLY A 36 -9.44 -8.18 3.64
C GLY A 36 -8.63 -6.92 3.25
N LEU A 37 -7.64 -6.49 4.05
CA LEU A 37 -6.81 -5.33 3.78
C LEU A 37 -5.34 -5.71 3.54
N PHE A 38 -4.84 -5.35 2.36
CA PHE A 38 -3.48 -5.69 1.93
C PHE A 38 -2.71 -4.43 1.50
N LEU A 39 -1.42 -4.41 1.84
CA LEU A 39 -0.46 -3.43 1.35
C LEU A 39 0.52 -4.11 0.40
N GLY A 40 0.79 -3.46 -0.72
CA GLY A 40 1.70 -3.97 -1.75
C GLY A 40 2.34 -2.84 -2.55
N SER A 41 3.35 -3.20 -3.32
CA SER A 41 3.96 -2.36 -4.34
C SER A 41 3.13 -2.35 -5.62
N LEU A 42 3.58 -1.53 -6.59
CA LEU A 42 3.09 -1.61 -7.95
C LEU A 42 3.27 -3.00 -8.57
N GLY A 43 4.35 -3.71 -8.26
CA GLY A 43 4.56 -5.08 -8.74
C GLY A 43 3.48 -6.04 -8.24
N ASP A 44 3.10 -5.91 -6.97
CA ASP A 44 2.03 -6.73 -6.37
C ASP A 44 0.66 -6.37 -6.95
N ALA A 45 0.38 -5.08 -7.15
CA ALA A 45 -0.84 -4.60 -7.80
C ALA A 45 -0.97 -5.06 -9.27
N ASN A 46 0.14 -5.45 -9.90
CA ASN A 46 0.17 -5.97 -11.26
C ASN A 46 0.11 -7.50 -11.31
N ASN A 47 0.24 -8.20 -10.17
CA ASN A 47 0.17 -9.65 -10.11
C ASN A 47 -1.28 -10.11 -9.95
N LYS A 48 -2.02 -10.16 -11.07
CA LYS A 48 -3.43 -10.61 -11.12
C LYS A 48 -3.67 -11.95 -10.41
N ALA A 49 -2.76 -12.92 -10.56
CA ALA A 49 -2.91 -14.24 -9.95
C ALA A 49 -2.89 -14.14 -8.42
N ALA A 50 -1.93 -13.41 -7.86
CA ALA A 50 -1.83 -13.19 -6.42
C ALA A 50 -3.01 -12.38 -5.86
N LEU A 51 -3.50 -11.39 -6.61
CA LEU A 51 -4.68 -10.61 -6.22
C LEU A 51 -5.94 -11.48 -6.16
N LYS A 52 -6.18 -12.33 -7.18
CA LYS A 52 -7.33 -13.24 -7.21
C LYS A 52 -7.22 -14.34 -6.15
N SER A 53 -6.03 -14.90 -5.94
CA SER A 53 -5.82 -15.92 -4.89
C SER A 53 -6.02 -15.37 -3.48
N SER A 54 -5.84 -14.06 -3.31
CA SER A 54 -6.06 -13.34 -2.04
C SER A 54 -7.46 -12.72 -1.95
N ASN A 55 -8.36 -13.04 -2.88
CA ASN A 55 -9.73 -12.51 -2.96
C ASN A 55 -9.82 -10.97 -2.98
N VAL A 56 -8.82 -10.29 -3.53
CA VAL A 56 -8.84 -8.84 -3.70
C VAL A 56 -9.91 -8.45 -4.72
N THR A 57 -10.73 -7.45 -4.39
CA THR A 57 -11.80 -6.92 -5.24
C THR A 57 -11.61 -5.44 -5.59
N HIS A 58 -10.87 -4.71 -4.75
CA HIS A 58 -10.63 -3.28 -4.87
C HIS A 58 -9.13 -2.99 -4.77
N ILE A 59 -8.64 -2.07 -5.61
CA ILE A 59 -7.25 -1.62 -5.59
C ILE A 59 -7.24 -0.11 -5.41
N LEU A 60 -6.62 0.33 -4.31
CA LEU A 60 -6.35 1.74 -4.02
C LEU A 60 -4.89 2.03 -4.33
N THR A 61 -4.64 2.90 -5.31
CA THR A 61 -3.28 3.33 -5.67
C THR A 61 -3.04 4.72 -5.10
N VAL A 62 -2.06 4.86 -4.21
CA VAL A 62 -1.66 6.14 -3.60
C VAL A 62 -0.26 6.52 -4.09
N ALA A 63 -0.17 6.81 -5.39
CA ALA A 63 1.05 7.22 -6.06
C ALA A 63 0.69 7.83 -7.42
N ASN A 64 1.56 8.69 -7.95
CA ASN A 64 1.43 9.17 -9.31
C ASN A 64 1.89 8.06 -10.29
N LEU A 65 0.95 7.22 -10.71
CA LEU A 65 1.19 6.02 -11.50
C LEU A 65 0.27 5.94 -12.72
N SER A 66 0.64 5.09 -13.67
CA SER A 66 -0.14 4.82 -14.88
C SER A 66 -1.49 4.17 -14.59
N LEU A 67 -2.38 4.19 -15.60
CA LEU A 67 -3.73 3.65 -15.56
C LEU A 67 -3.83 2.19 -15.07
N PRO A 68 -5.00 1.77 -14.52
CA PRO A 68 -5.24 0.42 -14.05
C PRO A 68 -5.00 -0.66 -15.11
N LEU A 69 -4.32 -1.75 -14.75
CA LEU A 69 -4.04 -2.86 -15.68
C LEU A 69 -5.23 -3.78 -15.94
N TYR A 70 -6.11 -3.99 -14.96
CA TYR A 70 -7.23 -4.92 -15.06
C TYR A 70 -8.57 -4.26 -14.66
N PRO A 71 -8.97 -3.15 -15.32
CA PRO A 71 -10.10 -2.32 -14.91
C PRO A 71 -11.46 -3.04 -14.92
N ASN A 72 -11.57 -4.15 -15.66
CA ASN A 72 -12.80 -4.97 -15.72
C ASN A 72 -12.85 -6.04 -14.62
N GLU A 73 -11.79 -6.20 -13.83
CA GLU A 73 -11.67 -7.29 -12.87
C GLU A 73 -11.56 -6.85 -11.41
N PHE A 74 -11.19 -5.60 -11.19
CA PHE A 74 -11.09 -4.96 -9.89
C PHE A 74 -11.65 -3.54 -9.99
N ALA A 75 -12.22 -3.06 -8.90
CA ALA A 75 -12.58 -1.66 -8.77
C ALA A 75 -11.34 -0.85 -8.37
N TYR A 76 -11.11 0.29 -9.01
CA TYR A 76 -9.93 1.12 -8.76
C TYR A 76 -10.30 2.48 -8.18
N LYS A 77 -9.44 2.95 -7.27
CA LYS A 77 -9.37 4.37 -6.90
C LYS A 77 -7.90 4.78 -6.94
N ILE A 78 -7.62 5.87 -7.65
CA ILE A 78 -6.27 6.43 -7.74
C ILE A 78 -6.27 7.75 -6.97
N ILE A 79 -5.32 7.89 -6.05
CA ILE A 79 -5.03 9.12 -5.34
C ILE A 79 -3.61 9.50 -5.74
N GLU A 80 -3.50 10.50 -6.60
CA GLU A 80 -2.22 11.01 -7.06
C GLU A 80 -1.55 11.78 -5.92
N VAL A 81 -0.50 11.18 -5.35
CA VAL A 81 0.34 11.80 -4.34
C VAL A 81 1.76 11.83 -4.87
N SER A 82 2.38 13.01 -4.81
CA SER A 82 3.81 13.18 -5.08
C SER A 82 4.62 12.78 -3.85
N SER A 83 5.66 11.96 -4.03
CA SER A 83 6.60 11.59 -2.97
C SER A 83 7.54 12.76 -2.66
N MET A 84 7.00 13.92 -2.32
CA MET A 84 7.79 15.05 -1.84
C MET A 84 7.86 14.97 -0.32
N LYS A 85 9.09 14.92 0.20
CA LYS A 85 9.33 15.28 1.60
C LYS A 85 8.94 16.75 1.74
N LEU A 86 8.21 17.10 2.81
CA LEU A 86 8.14 18.49 3.25
C LEU A 86 9.60 18.99 3.32
N LYS A 87 9.91 20.04 2.56
CA LYS A 87 11.13 20.79 2.82
C LYS A 87 10.88 21.55 4.11
N ASP A 88 11.69 21.26 5.12
CA ASP A 88 11.79 22.07 6.34
C ASP A 88 12.13 23.53 6.00
#